data_AF-A0A7G7KEF0-F1
#
_entry.id   AF-A0A7G7KEF0-F1
#
_cell.length_a   1.000
_cell.length_b   1.000
_cell.length_c   1.000
_cell.angle_alpha   90.00
_cell.angle_beta   90.00
_cell.angle_gamma   90.00
#
_symmetry.space_group_name_H-M   'P 1'
#
loop_
_entity.id
_entity.type
_entity.pdbx_description
1 polymer ?
#
loop_
_entity_poly.entity_id
_entity_poly.type
_entity_poly.pdbx_seq_one_letter_code
_entity_poly.pdbx_strand_id
1 'polypeptide(L)' 'MRRFEISADGFPTQQLECSGCSGDALTLALANTAVQQWKVNRRSPDDRSWFFDVTLQNAAGDATTEFRVDTLS' A
#
# COMPACT_ATOMS: atom_id res chain seq x y z
N MET A 1 13.03 -12.96 -3.64
CA MET A 1 11.88 -12.04 -3.85
C MET A 1 10.77 -12.46 -2.91
N ARG A 2 10.00 -11.50 -2.41
CA ARG A 2 8.84 -11.74 -1.54
C ARG A 2 7.58 -11.38 -2.30
N ARG A 3 6.49 -12.08 -2.01
CA ARG A 3 5.17 -11.75 -2.57
C ARG A 3 4.39 -10.93 -1.57
N PHE A 4 3.71 -9.91 -2.07
CA PHE A 4 2.89 -9.02 -1.27
C PHE A 4 1.48 -8.95 -1.85
N GLU A 5 0.48 -8.82 -0.99
CA GLU A 5 -0.88 -8.46 -1.35
C GLU A 5 -1.16 -7.04 -0.86
N ILE A 6 -1.67 -6.18 -1.75
CA ILE A 6 -1.99 -4.78 -1.47
C ILE A 6 -3.49 -4.62 -1.65
N SER A 7 -4.17 -4.07 -0.63
CA SER A 7 -5.61 -3.83 -0.65
C SER A 7 -5.96 -2.52 0.05
N ALA A 8 -7.03 -1.88 -0.40
CA ALA A 8 -7.62 -0.70 0.23
C ALA A 8 -9.10 -0.57 -0.19
N ASP A 9 -9.88 0.24 0.52
CA ASP A 9 -11.25 0.54 0.10
C ASP A 9 -11.25 1.28 -1.25
N GLY A 10 -12.10 0.84 -2.18
CA GLY A 10 -12.15 1.37 -3.54
C GLY A 10 -10.92 1.08 -4.42
N PHE A 11 -9.94 0.31 -3.93
CA PHE A 11 -8.75 -0.10 -4.69
C PHE A 11 -8.80 -1.60 -4.98
N PRO A 12 -8.71 -2.02 -6.27
CA PRO A 12 -8.64 -3.44 -6.60
C PRO A 12 -7.46 -4.11 -5.91
N THR A 13 -7.69 -5.22 -5.22
CA THR A 13 -6.60 -5.99 -4.60
C THR A 13 -5.58 -6.41 -5.65
N GLN A 14 -4.30 -6.16 -5.38
CA GLN A 14 -3.18 -6.51 -6.26
C GLN A 14 -2.20 -7.42 -5.52
N GLN A 15 -1.63 -8.38 -6.24
CA GLN A 15 -0.48 -9.15 -5.76
C GLN A 15 0.73 -8.89 -6.66
N LEU A 16 1.89 -8.67 -6.05
CA LEU A 16 3.13 -8.47 -6.78
C LEU A 16 4.31 -9.06 -6.04
N GLU A 17 5.38 -9.33 -6.79
CA GLU A 17 6.65 -9.78 -6.25
C GLU A 17 7.63 -8.61 -6.20
N CYS A 18 8.25 -8.40 -5.04
CA CYS A 18 9.22 -7.34 -4.82
C CYS A 18 10.40 -7.86 -4.00
N SER A 19 11.62 -7.42 -4.31
CA SER A 19 12.81 -7.68 -3.48
C SER A 19 12.86 -6.80 -2.22
N GLY A 20 12.13 -5.70 -2.23
CA GLY A 20 12.06 -4.72 -1.16
C GLY A 20 11.14 -5.14 0.01
N CYS A 21 10.65 -4.14 0.72
CA CYS A 21 9.74 -4.24 1.85
C CYS A 21 8.29 -3.89 1.47
N SER A 22 7.38 -3.91 2.45
CA SER A 22 5.96 -3.56 2.27
C SER A 22 5.75 -2.16 1.68
N GLY A 23 6.63 -1.18 1.99
CA GLY A 23 6.56 0.17 1.42
C GLY A 23 6.99 0.23 -0.04
N ASP A 24 7.99 -0.56 -0.42
CA ASP A 24 8.41 -0.68 -1.83
C ASP A 24 7.30 -1.36 -2.65
N ALA A 25 6.67 -2.40 -2.09
CA ALA A 25 5.54 -3.06 -2.71
C ALA A 25 4.34 -2.12 -2.90
N LEU A 26 4.01 -1.30 -1.90
CA LEU A 26 2.98 -0.27 -2.02
C LEU A 26 3.32 0.76 -3.10
N THR A 27 4.57 1.23 -3.13
CA THR A 27 5.04 2.19 -4.14
C THR A 27 4.90 1.65 -5.56
N LEU A 28 5.22 0.37 -5.76
CA LEU A 28 5.04 -0.31 -7.05
C LEU A 28 3.55 -0.44 -7.43
N ALA A 29 2.68 -0.82 -6.49
CA ALA A 29 1.25 -0.94 -6.71
C ALA A 29 0.59 0.41 -7.09
N LEU A 30 1.14 1.52 -6.57
CA LEU A 30 0.66 2.88 -6.81
C LEU A 30 1.44 3.64 -7.89
N ALA A 31 2.27 2.98 -8.69
CA ALA A 31 3.17 3.64 -9.64
C ALA A 31 2.44 4.53 -10.68
N ASN A 32 1.16 4.25 -10.96
CA ASN A 32 0.32 5.04 -11.87
C ASN A 32 -0.71 5.91 -11.13
N THR A 33 -0.53 6.13 -9.83
CA THR A 33 -1.42 6.94 -9.00
C THR A 33 -0.67 8.16 -8.50
N ALA A 34 -1.33 9.32 -8.52
CA ALA A 34 -0.76 10.56 -8.01
C ALA A 34 -0.77 10.55 -6.47
N VAL A 35 0.29 10.02 -5.86
CA VAL A 35 0.47 10.02 -4.41
C VAL A 35 1.07 11.35 -3.96
N GLN A 36 0.38 12.07 -3.08
CA GLN A 36 0.86 13.32 -2.49
C GLN A 36 1.76 13.07 -1.27
N GLN A 37 1.31 12.17 -0.40
CA GLN A 37 2.03 11.76 0.79
C GLN A 37 1.58 10.37 1.22
N TRP A 38 2.44 9.68 1.95
CA TRP A 38 2.05 8.48 2.68
C TRP A 38 2.84 8.35 3.97
N LYS A 39 2.25 7.65 4.94
CA LYS A 39 2.92 7.31 6.21
C LYS A 39 2.52 5.91 6.64
N VAL A 40 3.39 5.26 7.40
CA VAL A 40 3.01 4.06 8.15
C VAL A 40 2.09 4.48 9.29
N ASN A 41 0.90 3.90 9.33
CA ASN A 41 -0.05 4.08 10.43
C ASN A 41 0.24 3.04 11.52
N ARG A 42 0.23 1.75 11.16
CA ARG A 42 0.49 0.65 12.09
C ARG A 42 1.04 -0.58 11.37
N ARG A 43 1.52 -1.54 12.16
CA ARG A 43 1.94 -2.89 11.72
C ARG A 43 1.29 -3.95 12.61
N SER A 44 1.06 -5.14 12.07
CA SER A 44 0.58 -6.28 12.85
C SER A 44 1.67 -6.82 13.79
N PRO A 45 1.31 -7.47 14.91
CA PRO A 45 2.29 -8.01 15.87
C PRO A 45 3.23 -9.08 15.29
N ASP A 46 2.81 -9.75 14.21
CA ASP A 46 3.60 -10.77 13.51
C ASP A 46 4.49 -10.19 12.40
N ASP A 47 4.54 -8.87 12.24
CA ASP A 47 5.26 -8.13 11.20
C ASP A 47 4.88 -8.52 9.76
N ARG A 48 3.77 -9.25 9.56
CA ARG A 48 3.30 -9.68 8.22
C ARG A 48 2.43 -8.66 7.52
N SER A 49 1.73 -7.82 8.27
CA SER A 49 0.76 -6.84 7.74
C SER A 49 1.21 -5.43 8.10
N TRP A 50 1.24 -4.55 7.10
CA TRP A 50 1.56 -3.14 7.27
C TRP A 50 0.40 -2.28 6.77
N PHE A 51 0.07 -1.23 7.51
CA PHE A 51 -1.03 -0.33 7.21
C PHE A 51 -0.49 1.06 6.96
N PHE A 52 -0.87 1.65 5.83
CA PHE A 52 -0.36 2.92 5.34
C PHE A 52 -1.51 3.88 5.09
N ASP A 53 -1.45 5.08 5.67
CA ASP A 53 -2.34 6.16 5.26
C ASP A 53 -1.71 6.81 4.02
N VAL A 54 -2.42 6.77 2.89
CA VAL A 54 -1.94 7.32 1.62
C VAL A 54 -2.90 8.41 1.16
N THR A 55 -2.41 9.63 1.00
CA THR A 55 -3.18 10.73 0.39
C THR A 55 -2.96 10.70 -1.11
N LEU A 56 -4.05 10.43 -1.84
CA LEU A 56 -4.09 10.40 -3.29
C LEU A 56 -4.73 11.69 -3.81
N GLN A 57 -4.11 12.28 -4.82
CA GLN A 57 -4.72 13.37 -5.58
C GLN A 57 -5.73 12.78 -6.55
N ASN A 58 -6.99 13.22 -6.46
CA ASN A 58 -8.02 12.87 -7.43
C ASN A 58 -8.69 14.14 -7.98
N ALA A 59 -9.50 13.99 -9.03
CA ALA A 59 -10.15 15.12 -9.70
C ALA A 59 -11.19 15.87 -8.82
N ALA A 60 -11.68 15.23 -7.76
CA ALA A 60 -12.61 15.80 -6.78
C ALA A 60 -11.91 16.38 -5.53
N GLY A 61 -10.58 16.27 -5.44
CA GLY A 61 -9.77 16.74 -4.31
C GLY A 61 -8.81 15.66 -3.77
N ASP A 62 -8.07 16.00 -2.73
CA ASP A 62 -7.19 15.03 -2.08
C ASP A 62 -8.00 14.14 -1.12
N ALA A 63 -7.78 12.82 -1.20
CA ALA A 63 -8.42 11.85 -0.32
C ALA A 63 -7.37 10.94 0.31
N THR A 64 -7.51 10.71 1.61
CA THR A 64 -6.65 9.77 2.34
C THR A 64 -7.34 8.42 2.48
N THR A 65 -6.68 7.38 1.99
CA THR A 65 -7.15 6.00 2.06
C THR A 65 -6.12 5.16 2.82
N GLU A 66 -6.60 4.27 3.69
CA GLU A 66 -5.74 3.28 4.35
C GLU A 66 -5.49 2.09 3.42
N PHE A 67 -4.22 1.83 3.12
CA PHE A 67 -3.77 0.65 2.41
C PHE A 67 -3.23 -0.38 3.38
N ARG A 68 -3.63 -1.63 3.19
CA ARG A 68 -3.05 -2.81 3.84
C ARG A 68 -2.12 -3.52 2.88
N VAL A 69 -0.93 -3.85 3.36
CA VAL A 69 0.06 -4.65 2.63
C VAL A 69 0.41 -5.88 3.45
N ASP A 70 0.04 -7.06 2.93
CA ASP A 70 0.31 -8.35 3.55
C ASP A 70 1.49 -9.06 2.88
N THR A 71 2.41 -9.60 3.66
CA THR A 71 3.48 -10.46 3.16
C THR A 71 2.96 -11.89 2.99
N LEU A 72 2.87 -12.33 1.75
CA LEU A 72 2.50 -13.68 1.37
C LEU A 72 3.77 -14.54 1.42
N SER A 73 3.76 -15.49 2.38
CA SER A 73 4.82 -16.45 2.68
C SER A 73 5.14 -17.37 1.51
#